data_AF-A0A965PT56-F1
#
_entry.id   AF-A0A965PT56-F1
#
_cell.length_a   1.000
_cell.length_b   1.000
_cell.length_c   1.000
_cell.angle_alpha   90.00
_cell.angle_beta   90.00
_cell.angle_gamma   90.00
#
_symmetry.space_group_name_H-M   'P 1'
#
loop_
_entity.id
_entity.type
_entity.pdbx_description
1 polymer ?
#
loop_
_entity_poly.entity_id
_entity_poly.type
_entity_poly.pdbx_seq_one_letter_code
_entity_poly.pdbx_strand_id
1 'polypeptide(L)'
;MGLTTVVASAPGREQWLTQCLRSLAGRDVLVVSLERGFELGKIEWVYRNTTLERFLFLQDSAEVLSKGFWGRLEEFPGSVALLGDPSVYGSYMGVYERKVLDKLVGWPLVNSKMGSIANEIMWTRDYADKAGGVPVLFPDLTDADGHMGEKFGRMNL
;
A
#
# COMPACT_ATOMS: atom_id res chain seq x y z
N MET A 1 -20.34 5.62 -1.16
CA MET A 1 -19.75 4.30 -0.89
C MET A 1 -18.36 4.53 -0.33
N GLY A 2 -17.98 3.81 0.73
CA GLY A 2 -16.69 4.00 1.40
C GLY A 2 -15.52 3.52 0.53
N LEU A 3 -14.32 4.02 0.82
CA LEU A 3 -13.07 3.59 0.18
C LEU A 3 -12.73 2.15 0.62
N THR A 4 -12.70 1.21 -0.32
CA THR A 4 -12.26 -0.16 -0.06
C THR A 4 -10.77 -0.17 0.30
N THR A 5 -10.43 -0.86 1.39
CA THR A 5 -9.04 -1.08 1.81
C THR A 5 -8.56 -2.43 1.29
N VAL A 6 -7.58 -2.41 0.39
CA VAL A 6 -6.84 -3.59 -0.05
C VAL A 6 -5.72 -3.87 0.93
N VAL A 7 -5.70 -5.07 1.50
CA VAL A 7 -4.61 -5.55 2.35
C VAL A 7 -3.79 -6.59 1.59
N ALA A 8 -2.54 -6.25 1.31
CA ALA A 8 -1.57 -7.12 0.67
C ALA A 8 -0.95 -8.09 1.67
N SER A 9 -1.14 -9.39 1.43
CA SER A 9 -0.67 -10.46 2.32
C SER A 9 0.05 -11.58 1.56
N ALA A 10 0.75 -12.45 2.27
CA ALA A 10 1.30 -13.69 1.71
C ALA A 10 1.00 -14.88 2.64
N PRO A 11 1.10 -16.15 2.16
CA PRO A 11 1.01 -17.32 3.03
C PRO A 11 2.04 -17.25 4.19
N GLY A 12 1.65 -17.69 5.39
CA GLY A 12 2.50 -17.62 6.58
C GLY A 12 2.54 -16.24 7.26
N ARG A 13 1.60 -15.35 6.92
CA ARG A 13 1.45 -14.00 7.50
C ARG A 13 0.19 -13.85 8.36
N GLU A 14 -0.44 -14.94 8.76
CA GLU A 14 -1.77 -14.96 9.36
C GLU A 14 -1.88 -14.10 10.63
N GLN A 15 -0.82 -14.09 11.46
CA GLN A 15 -0.77 -13.27 12.68
C GLN A 15 -0.75 -11.77 12.36
N TRP A 16 0.02 -11.37 11.34
CA TRP A 16 0.11 -9.98 10.89
C TRP A 16 -1.21 -9.53 10.29
N LEU A 17 -1.72 -10.31 9.33
CA LEU A 17 -3.01 -10.07 8.72
C LEU A 17 -4.13 -9.94 9.76
N THR A 18 -4.16 -10.83 10.76
CA THR A 18 -5.18 -10.77 11.83
C THR A 18 -5.10 -9.46 12.62
N GLN A 19 -3.90 -8.99 12.95
CA GLN A 19 -3.72 -7.70 13.63
C GLN A 19 -4.15 -6.52 12.75
N CYS A 20 -3.71 -6.50 11.49
CA CYS A 20 -4.09 -5.47 10.53
C CYS A 20 -5.62 -5.39 10.42
N LEU A 21 -6.29 -6.52 10.17
CA LEU A 21 -7.75 -6.58 10.03
C LEU A 21 -8.50 -6.13 11.29
N ARG A 22 -7.96 -6.39 12.49
CA ARG A 22 -8.55 -5.85 13.74
C ARG A 22 -8.52 -4.33 13.78
N SER A 23 -7.44 -3.70 13.32
CA SER A 23 -7.34 -2.23 13.23
C SER A 23 -8.26 -1.62 12.17
N LEU A 24 -8.71 -2.44 11.20
CA LEU A 24 -9.62 -2.07 10.12
C LEU A 24 -11.09 -2.43 10.40
N ALA A 25 -11.44 -2.81 11.63
CA ALA A 25 -12.79 -3.25 11.97
C ALA A 25 -13.86 -2.21 11.57
N GLY A 26 -14.89 -2.66 10.87
CA GLY A 26 -15.97 -1.81 10.34
C GLY A 26 -15.66 -1.10 9.02
N ARG A 27 -14.51 -1.39 8.40
CA ARG A 27 -14.18 -0.94 7.04
C ARG A 27 -14.45 -2.04 6.01
N ASP A 28 -14.64 -1.63 4.77
CA ASP A 28 -14.68 -2.54 3.63
C ASP A 28 -13.24 -2.95 3.29
N VAL A 29 -12.98 -4.26 3.31
CA VAL A 29 -11.61 -4.80 3.18
C VAL A 29 -11.57 -5.92 2.15
N LEU A 30 -10.61 -5.81 1.23
CA LEU A 30 -10.25 -6.83 0.26
C LEU A 30 -8.85 -7.36 0.57
N VAL A 31 -8.73 -8.60 1.00
CA VAL A 31 -7.42 -9.22 1.23
C VAL A 31 -6.93 -9.86 -0.06
N VAL A 32 -5.74 -9.46 -0.50
CA VAL A 32 -5.06 -10.04 -1.67
C VAL A 32 -3.83 -10.80 -1.18
N SER A 33 -3.98 -12.12 -1.06
CA SER A 33 -2.90 -13.02 -0.65
C SER A 33 -2.35 -13.79 -1.85
N LEU A 34 -1.13 -13.44 -2.26
CA LEU A 34 -0.46 -14.03 -3.42
C LEU A 34 0.97 -14.45 -3.04
N GLU A 35 1.40 -15.61 -3.53
CA GLU A 35 2.76 -16.13 -3.34
C GLU A 35 3.82 -15.38 -4.15
N ARG A 36 3.44 -14.74 -5.26
CA ARG A 36 4.36 -14.15 -6.24
C ARG A 36 4.02 -12.69 -6.53
N GLY A 37 5.02 -11.94 -7.00
CA GLY A 37 4.88 -10.57 -7.45
C GLY A 37 4.99 -9.49 -6.37
N PHE A 38 5.26 -9.87 -5.11
CA PHE A 38 5.39 -8.91 -3.99
C PHE A 38 4.16 -7.99 -3.90
N GLU A 39 4.30 -6.76 -3.42
CA GLU A 39 3.21 -5.78 -3.28
C GLU A 39 2.71 -5.32 -4.65
N LEU A 40 3.62 -5.09 -5.59
CA LEU A 40 3.26 -4.62 -6.92
C LEU A 40 2.36 -5.61 -7.68
N GLY A 41 2.64 -6.91 -7.60
CA GLY A 41 1.79 -7.95 -8.19
C GLY A 41 0.40 -8.01 -7.57
N LYS A 42 0.23 -7.54 -6.32
CA LYS A 42 -1.09 -7.46 -5.67
C LYS A 42 -1.86 -6.24 -6.15
N ILE A 43 -1.19 -5.11 -6.36
CA ILE A 43 -1.79 -3.93 -7.02
C ILE A 43 -2.22 -4.30 -8.44
N GLU A 44 -1.37 -5.02 -9.19
CA GLU A 44 -1.72 -5.54 -10.52
C GLU A 44 -2.96 -6.44 -10.46
N TRP A 45 -3.00 -7.34 -9.47
CA TRP A 45 -4.14 -8.24 -9.29
C TRP A 45 -5.43 -7.45 -9.06
N VAL A 46 -5.42 -6.42 -8.20
CA VAL A 46 -6.59 -5.55 -7.96
C VAL A 46 -7.01 -4.86 -9.25
N TYR A 47 -6.05 -4.30 -9.99
CA TYR A 47 -6.31 -3.66 -11.28
C TYR A 47 -6.99 -4.60 -12.27
N ARG A 48 -6.52 -5.84 -12.39
CA ARG A 48 -7.01 -6.81 -13.38
C ARG A 48 -8.29 -7.54 -12.98
N ASN A 49 -8.55 -7.71 -11.68
CA ASN A 49 -9.61 -8.62 -11.19
C ASN A 49 -10.74 -7.90 -10.45
N THR A 50 -10.69 -6.57 -10.36
CA THR A 50 -11.74 -5.77 -9.73
C THR A 50 -12.15 -4.62 -10.63
N THR A 51 -13.27 -3.97 -10.28
CA THR A 51 -13.71 -2.70 -10.87
C THR A 51 -13.53 -1.54 -9.88
N LEU A 52 -12.62 -1.67 -8.92
CA LEU A 52 -12.35 -0.60 -7.96
C LEU A 52 -11.76 0.60 -8.72
N GLU A 53 -12.48 1.73 -8.69
CA GLU A 53 -12.01 3.00 -9.27
C GLU A 53 -10.99 3.68 -8.37
N ARG A 54 -11.11 3.46 -7.06
CA ARG A 54 -10.23 4.01 -6.03
C ARG A 54 -10.13 3.03 -4.85
N PHE A 55 -8.94 2.79 -4.34
CA PHE A 55 -8.73 1.90 -3.19
C PHE A 55 -7.53 2.34 -2.36
N LEU A 56 -7.60 2.16 -1.04
CA LEU A 56 -6.45 2.28 -0.15
C LEU A 56 -5.68 0.96 -0.20
N PHE A 57 -4.37 0.98 -0.43
CA PHE A 57 -3.51 -0.19 -0.36
C PHE A 57 -2.65 -0.14 0.90
N LEU A 58 -2.68 -1.22 1.68
CA LEU A 58 -1.89 -1.43 2.89
C LEU A 58 -1.18 -2.78 2.83
N GLN A 59 -0.03 -2.89 3.52
CA GLN A 59 0.59 -4.18 3.81
C GLN A 59 -0.11 -4.86 5.00
N ASP A 60 -0.04 -6.19 5.06
CA ASP A 60 -0.54 -7.00 6.18
C ASP A 60 0.11 -6.67 7.53
N SER A 61 1.26 -6.00 7.52
CA SER A 61 1.99 -5.55 8.70
C SER A 61 1.51 -4.19 9.24
N ALA A 62 0.69 -3.46 8.48
CA ALA A 62 0.22 -2.14 8.89
C ALA A 62 -0.85 -2.23 9.99
N GLU A 63 -0.80 -1.31 10.94
CA GLU A 63 -1.79 -1.20 12.03
C GLU A 63 -2.24 0.25 12.16
N VAL A 64 -3.52 0.52 11.92
CA VAL A 64 -4.09 1.88 12.02
C VAL A 64 -4.55 2.14 13.45
N LEU A 65 -3.71 2.84 14.23
CA LEU A 65 -3.99 3.11 15.65
C LEU A 65 -4.82 4.38 15.87
N SER A 66 -4.73 5.35 14.96
CA SER A 66 -5.41 6.65 15.11
C SER A 66 -6.79 6.65 14.46
N LYS A 67 -7.81 7.06 15.21
CA LYS A 67 -9.16 7.32 14.64
C LYS A 67 -9.15 8.47 13.62
N GLY A 68 -8.22 9.41 13.75
CA GLY A 68 -8.08 10.56 12.85
C GLY A 68 -7.50 10.21 11.47
N PHE A 69 -6.88 9.02 11.32
CA PHE A 69 -6.32 8.57 10.05
C PHE A 69 -7.34 8.63 8.91
N TRP A 70 -8.53 8.11 9.15
CA TRP A 70 -9.59 8.02 8.14
C TRP A 70 -10.14 9.38 7.75
N GLY A 71 -10.35 10.27 8.73
CA GLY A 71 -10.81 11.64 8.46
C GLY A 71 -9.82 12.39 7.57
N ARG A 72 -8.52 12.28 7.88
CA ARG A 72 -7.47 12.89 7.05
C ARG A 72 -7.41 12.26 5.65
N LEU A 73 -7.61 10.96 5.53
CA LEU A 73 -7.61 10.27 4.23
C LEU A 73 -8.78 10.74 3.33
N GLU A 74 -9.95 10.97 3.94
CA GLU A 74 -11.17 11.44 3.27
C GLU A 74 -11.05 12.88 2.75
N GLU A 75 -10.15 13.71 3.31
CA GLU A 75 -9.85 15.05 2.81
C GLU A 75 -9.21 15.03 1.41
N PHE A 76 -8.66 13.89 0.98
CA PHE A 76 -8.07 13.74 -0.35
C PHE A 76 -9.10 13.09 -1.28
N PRO A 77 -9.53 13.76 -2.36
CA PRO A 77 -10.48 13.17 -3.31
C PRO A 77 -9.84 12.18 -4.29
N GLY A 78 -8.50 12.20 -4.43
CA GLY A 78 -7.76 11.37 -5.39
C GLY A 78 -6.65 10.54 -4.77
N SER A 79 -5.63 10.28 -5.56
CA SER A 79 -4.40 9.59 -5.18
C SER A 79 -3.68 10.33 -4.04
N VAL A 80 -3.25 9.59 -3.02
CA VAL A 80 -2.46 10.11 -1.88
C VAL A 80 -1.54 9.00 -1.39
N ALA A 81 -0.26 9.28 -1.24
CA ALA A 81 0.69 8.35 -0.64
C ALA A 81 0.58 8.42 0.89
N LEU A 82 0.69 7.28 1.59
CA LEU A 82 0.80 7.32 3.05
C LEU A 82 2.19 7.78 3.47
N LEU A 83 3.22 7.23 2.81
CA LEU A 83 4.63 7.42 3.15
C LEU A 83 5.42 7.99 1.97
N GLY A 84 6.50 8.70 2.29
CA GLY A 84 7.42 9.32 1.32
C GLY A 84 8.78 8.63 1.18
N ASP A 85 9.03 7.58 1.95
CA ASP A 85 10.33 6.88 2.05
C ASP A 85 10.17 5.40 1.62
N PRO A 86 11.00 4.86 0.70
CA PRO A 86 12.15 5.48 0.00
C PRO A 86 11.76 6.46 -1.13
N SER A 87 10.47 6.53 -1.47
CA SER A 87 9.90 7.55 -2.34
C SER A 87 8.40 7.68 -2.09
N VAL A 88 7.72 8.59 -2.82
CA VAL A 88 6.25 8.67 -2.83
C VAL A 88 5.63 7.28 -2.97
N TYR A 89 4.63 6.97 -2.15
CA TYR A 89 4.11 5.60 -1.93
C TYR A 89 5.16 4.66 -1.36
N GLY A 90 5.87 5.09 -0.32
CA GLY A 90 6.71 4.22 0.48
C GLY A 90 5.98 2.95 0.89
N SER A 91 6.63 1.80 0.75
CA SER A 91 6.09 0.46 0.93
C SER A 91 4.87 0.14 0.04
N TYR A 92 4.71 0.86 -1.08
CA TYR A 92 3.53 0.89 -1.94
C TYR A 92 2.24 1.34 -1.24
N MET A 93 2.33 1.99 -0.07
CA MET A 93 1.16 2.29 0.73
C MET A 93 0.54 3.64 0.36
N GLY A 94 -0.77 3.63 0.11
CA GLY A 94 -1.49 4.82 -0.31
C GLY A 94 -2.76 4.51 -1.07
N VAL A 95 -3.45 5.56 -1.49
CA VAL A 95 -4.66 5.46 -2.28
C VAL A 95 -4.31 5.50 -3.76
N TYR A 96 -4.76 4.49 -4.49
CA TYR A 96 -4.59 4.38 -5.93
C TYR A 96 -5.91 4.64 -6.65
N GLU A 97 -5.84 5.15 -7.88
CA GLU A 97 -6.95 5.42 -8.77
C GLU A 97 -6.78 4.65 -10.08
N ARG A 98 -7.82 3.95 -10.51
CA ARG A 98 -7.83 3.16 -11.74
C ARG A 98 -7.46 3.98 -12.97
N LYS A 99 -8.06 5.18 -13.11
CA LYS A 99 -7.77 6.12 -14.21
C LYS A 99 -6.29 6.52 -14.32
N VAL A 100 -5.51 6.38 -13.25
CA VAL A 100 -4.06 6.63 -13.25
C VAL A 100 -3.31 5.35 -13.61
N LEU A 101 -3.72 4.21 -13.04
CA LEU A 101 -3.19 2.88 -13.41
C LEU A 101 -3.34 2.60 -14.91
N ASP A 102 -4.44 3.03 -15.53
CA ASP A 102 -4.70 2.91 -16.98
C ASP A 102 -3.63 3.61 -17.85
N LYS A 103 -2.90 4.59 -17.28
CA LYS A 103 -1.86 5.35 -17.98
C LYS A 103 -0.47 4.73 -17.89
N LEU A 104 -0.30 3.69 -17.08
CA LEU A 104 0.99 3.05 -16.85
C LEU A 104 1.36 2.09 -17.98
N VAL A 105 2.65 2.06 -18.33
CA VAL A 105 3.18 1.17 -19.36
C VAL A 105 3.53 -0.18 -18.73
N GLY A 106 2.51 -1.00 -18.54
CA GLY A 106 2.67 -2.39 -18.11
C GLY A 106 2.96 -2.60 -16.62
N TRP A 107 3.14 -3.88 -16.27
CA TRP A 107 3.36 -4.35 -14.91
C TRP A 107 4.65 -5.16 -14.88
N PRO A 108 5.73 -4.65 -14.28
CA PRO A 108 7.02 -5.32 -14.30
C PRO A 108 6.95 -6.62 -13.50
N LEU A 109 7.56 -7.68 -14.04
CA LEU A 109 7.64 -8.95 -13.34
C LEU A 109 8.67 -8.86 -12.21
N VAL A 110 8.19 -8.83 -10.96
CA VAL A 110 9.04 -8.80 -9.77
C VAL A 110 9.23 -10.21 -9.22
N ASN A 111 10.42 -10.78 -9.41
CA ASN A 111 10.77 -12.14 -8.99
C ASN A 111 11.83 -12.20 -7.88
N SER A 112 12.30 -11.05 -7.40
CA SER A 112 13.31 -10.96 -6.34
C SER A 112 13.02 -9.78 -5.41
N LYS A 113 13.49 -9.88 -4.16
CA LYS A 113 13.33 -8.81 -3.17
C LYS A 113 14.03 -7.51 -3.59
N MET A 114 15.23 -7.61 -4.15
CA MET A 114 15.95 -6.45 -4.71
C MET A 114 15.18 -5.81 -5.88
N GLY A 115 14.61 -6.65 -6.75
CA GLY A 115 13.71 -6.17 -7.81
C GLY A 115 12.49 -5.46 -7.25
N SER A 116 11.93 -5.93 -6.13
CA SER A 116 10.79 -5.29 -5.48
C SER A 116 11.13 -3.88 -5.00
N ILE A 117 12.26 -3.72 -4.30
CA ILE A 117 12.72 -2.41 -3.81
C ILE A 117 12.97 -1.44 -4.97
N ALA A 118 13.62 -1.91 -6.04
CA ALA A 118 13.87 -1.06 -7.21
C ALA A 118 12.56 -0.62 -7.88
N ASN A 119 11.60 -1.55 -8.02
CA ASN A 119 10.29 -1.24 -8.60
C ASN A 119 9.45 -0.37 -7.68
N GLU A 120 9.61 -0.46 -6.37
CA GLU A 120 8.94 0.42 -5.42
C GLU A 120 9.26 1.86 -5.75
N ILE A 121 10.53 2.18 -5.97
CA ILE A 121 10.95 3.54 -6.32
C ILE A 121 10.52 3.91 -7.74
N MET A 122 10.82 3.07 -8.74
CA MET A 122 10.62 3.44 -10.15
C MET A 122 9.14 3.49 -10.53
N TRP A 123 8.37 2.47 -10.16
CA TRP A 123 6.99 2.33 -10.58
C TRP A 123 6.07 3.32 -9.86
N THR A 124 6.28 3.55 -8.56
CA THR A 124 5.46 4.51 -7.81
C THR A 124 5.73 5.96 -8.21
N ARG A 125 6.95 6.29 -8.63
CA ARG A 125 7.28 7.59 -9.23
C ARG A 125 6.56 7.79 -10.56
N ASP A 126 6.61 6.82 -11.47
CA ASP A 126 5.85 6.90 -12.73
C ASP A 126 4.35 7.05 -12.46
N TYR A 127 3.80 6.27 -11.51
CA TYR A 127 2.42 6.44 -11.07
C TYR A 127 2.12 7.87 -10.59
N ALA A 128 2.95 8.41 -9.70
CA ALA A 128 2.77 9.75 -9.17
C ALA A 128 2.85 10.83 -10.26
N ASP A 129 3.76 10.67 -11.24
CA ASP A 129 3.88 11.56 -12.39
C ASP A 129 2.62 11.50 -13.27
N LYS A 130 2.08 10.30 -13.55
CA LYS A 130 0.83 10.12 -14.32
C LYS A 130 -0.42 10.64 -13.58
N ALA A 131 -0.37 10.73 -12.26
CA ALA A 131 -1.39 11.35 -11.42
C ALA A 131 -1.33 12.90 -11.46
N GLY A 132 -0.25 13.49 -11.99
CA GLY A 132 -0.01 14.94 -11.95
C GLY A 132 0.64 15.42 -10.64
N GLY A 133 1.37 14.53 -9.97
CA GLY A 133 1.89 14.73 -8.61
C GLY A 133 0.95 14.12 -7.57
N VAL A 134 1.53 13.59 -6.49
CA VAL A 134 0.78 12.96 -5.40
C VAL A 134 1.26 13.49 -4.05
N PRO A 135 0.37 14.00 -3.18
CA PRO A 135 0.75 14.40 -1.84
C PRO A 135 1.11 13.18 -0.97
N VAL A 136 1.98 13.39 0.01
CA VAL A 136 2.31 12.41 1.05
C VAL A 136 1.56 12.81 2.32
N LEU A 137 0.78 11.88 2.88
CA LEU A 137 -0.08 12.12 4.05
C LEU A 137 0.73 12.27 5.34
N PHE A 138 1.78 11.47 5.48
CA PHE A 138 2.70 11.50 6.62
C PHE A 138 4.13 11.72 6.11
N PRO A 139 4.47 12.93 5.65
CA PRO A 139 5.78 13.22 5.05
C PRO A 139 6.92 13.11 6.07
N ASP A 140 6.61 13.29 7.36
CA ASP A 140 7.57 13.23 8.45
C ASP A 140 7.78 11.80 8.98
N LEU A 141 7.02 10.81 8.50
CA LEU A 141 7.23 9.42 8.92
C LEU A 141 8.28 8.78 8.01
N THR A 142 9.48 8.60 8.56
CA THR A 142 10.62 8.00 7.85
C THR A 142 11.20 6.82 8.64
N ASP A 143 11.96 5.95 7.98
CA ASP A 143 12.64 4.84 8.67
C ASP A 143 13.64 5.34 9.73
N ALA A 144 14.11 6.59 9.64
CA ALA A 144 15.02 7.19 10.61
C ALA A 144 14.38 7.39 11.99
N ASP A 145 13.04 7.44 12.05
CA ASP A 145 12.26 7.57 13.28
C ASP A 145 11.83 6.22 13.86
N GLY A 146 12.16 5.12 13.16
CA GLY A 146 11.77 3.75 13.50
C GLY A 146 12.51 3.18 14.71
N HIS A 147 11.83 2.30 15.44
CA HIS A 147 12.41 1.57 16.55
C HIS A 147 12.32 0.08 16.28
N MET A 148 13.49 -0.53 16.05
CA MET A 148 13.55 -1.96 15.79
C MET A 148 12.97 -2.78 16.96
N GLY A 149 11.96 -3.58 16.67
CA GLY A 149 11.30 -4.46 17.64
C GLY A 149 11.00 -5.84 17.06
N GLU A 150 11.08 -6.88 17.88
CA GLU A 150 10.61 -8.21 17.50
C GLU A 150 9.09 -8.27 17.62
N LYS A 151 8.42 -8.74 16.57
CA LYS A 151 6.99 -9.02 16.56
C LYS A 151 6.72 -10.24 15.69
N PHE A 152 5.96 -11.20 16.22
CA PHE A 152 5.53 -12.40 15.49
C PHE A 152 6.67 -13.14 14.76
N GLY A 153 7.82 -13.26 15.42
CA GLY A 153 9.01 -13.96 14.94
C GLY A 153 9.85 -13.19 13.92
N ARG A 154 9.63 -11.87 13.75
CA ARG A 154 10.42 -11.02 12.83
C ARG A 154 10.82 -9.72 13.50
N MET A 155 12.04 -9.28 13.22
CA MET A 155 12.45 -7.90 13.48
C MET A 155 11.70 -6.98 12.53
N ASN A 156 11.07 -5.95 13.08
CA ASN A 156 10.35 -4.91 12.37
C ASN A 156 10.88 -3.53 12.79
N LEU A 157 10.74 -2.55 11.91
CA LEU A 157 10.99 -1.13 12.21
C LEU A 157 9.88 -0.53 13.08
#